data_AF-A0A2N2UNT2-F1
#
_entry.id   AF-A0A2N2UNT2-F1
#
_cell.length_a   1.000
_cell.length_b   1.000
_cell.length_c   1.000
_cell.angle_alpha   90.00
_cell.angle_beta   90.00
_cell.angle_gamma   90.00
#
_symmetry.space_group_name_H-M   'P 1'
#
loop_
_entity.id
_entity.type
_entity.pdbx_description
1 polymer ?
#
loop_
_entity_poly.entity_id
_entity_poly.type
_entity_poly.pdbx_seq_one_letter_code
_entity_poly.pdbx_strand_id
1 'polypeptide(L)'
;QMVKEGAIVIDVGINRLPDNRIVGDVDFDGVKEKASWITPVPGGVGPMTVTMLIENTLRSAERSLQATPADDYQDWEAPVLKAV
;
A
#
# COMPACT_ATOMS: atom_id res chain seq x y z
N GLN A 1 11.94 16.21 -19.86
CA GLN A 1 11.08 15.39 -18.98
C GLN A 1 10.51 16.25 -17.85
N MET A 2 9.30 15.92 -17.39
CA MET A 2 8.46 16.74 -16.49
C MET A 2 8.88 16.71 -15.00
N VAL A 3 9.88 15.91 -14.62
CA VAL A 3 10.34 15.82 -13.22
C VAL A 3 11.27 16.99 -12.87
N LYS A 4 10.99 17.64 -11.74
CA LYS A 4 11.80 18.73 -11.18
C LYS A 4 13.13 18.19 -10.64
N GLU A 5 14.20 18.96 -10.83
CA GLU A 5 15.50 18.67 -10.23
C GLU A 5 15.42 18.56 -8.70
N GLY A 6 16.01 17.52 -8.14
CA GLY A 6 15.98 17.19 -6.71
C GLY A 6 14.64 16.66 -6.20
N ALA A 7 13.65 16.35 -7.05
CA ALA A 7 12.38 15.81 -6.61
C ALA A 7 12.51 14.43 -5.96
N ILE A 8 11.62 14.12 -5.02
CA ILE A 8 11.40 12.75 -4.53
C ILE A 8 10.29 12.15 -5.39
N VAL A 9 10.58 11.03 -6.03
CA VAL A 9 9.65 10.34 -6.93
C VAL A 9 9.18 9.05 -6.25
N ILE A 10 7.88 8.96 -6.02
CA ILE A 10 7.22 7.76 -5.51
C ILE A 10 6.39 7.17 -6.66
N ASP A 11 6.86 6.05 -7.18
CA ASP A 11 6.26 5.30 -8.27
C ASP A 11 5.42 4.15 -7.72
N VAL A 12 4.11 4.31 -7.81
CA VAL A 12 3.10 3.33 -7.35
C VAL A 12 2.72 2.37 -8.48
N GLY A 13 3.11 2.68 -9.72
CA GLY A 13 2.76 1.92 -10.90
C GLY A 13 3.25 0.49 -10.83
N ILE A 14 2.39 -0.45 -11.21
CA ILE A 14 2.75 -1.86 -11.41
C ILE A 14 2.18 -2.25 -12.77
N ASN A 15 3.02 -2.12 -13.80
CA ASN A 15 2.67 -2.43 -15.18
C ASN A 15 3.43 -3.67 -15.63
N ARG A 16 2.72 -4.69 -16.09
CA ARG A 16 3.31 -5.89 -16.67
C ARG A 16 3.42 -5.71 -18.19
N LEU A 17 4.65 -5.77 -18.69
CA LEU A 17 4.92 -5.70 -20.13
C LEU A 17 4.71 -7.07 -20.80
N PRO A 18 4.57 -7.10 -22.15
CA PRO A 18 4.43 -8.36 -22.89
C PRO A 18 5.60 -9.35 -22.70
N ASP A 19 6.78 -8.85 -22.36
CA ASP A 19 7.98 -9.65 -22.06
C ASP A 19 8.07 -10.10 -20.59
N ASN A 20 6.99 -9.97 -19.83
CA ASN A 20 6.84 -10.27 -18.40
C ASN A 20 7.63 -9.40 -17.42
N ARG A 21 8.36 -8.39 -17.89
CA ARG A 21 8.97 -7.40 -16.98
C ARG A 21 7.87 -6.61 -16.28
N ILE A 22 8.15 -6.23 -15.03
CA ILE A 22 7.31 -5.35 -14.24
C ILE A 22 8.01 -3.99 -14.20
N VAL A 23 7.31 -2.95 -14.61
CA VAL A 23 7.79 -1.57 -14.65
C VAL A 23 6.81 -0.63 -13.96
N GLY A 24 7.30 0.52 -13.54
CA GLY A 24 6.48 1.57 -12.92
C GLY A 24 5.81 2.47 -13.94
N ASP A 25 5.24 3.57 -13.45
CA ASP A 25 4.65 4.62 -14.29
C ASP A 25 5.70 5.65 -14.76
N VAL A 26 6.89 5.62 -14.16
CA VAL A 26 7.98 6.55 -14.43
C VAL A 26 9.09 5.88 -15.23
N ASP A 27 9.65 6.62 -16.20
CA ASP A 27 10.90 6.25 -16.87
C ASP A 27 12.08 6.36 -15.88
N PHE A 28 12.38 5.24 -15.21
CA PHE A 28 13.38 5.17 -14.15
C PHE A 28 14.76 5.66 -14.60
N ASP A 29 15.23 5.21 -15.78
CA ASP A 29 16.57 5.55 -16.27
C ASP A 29 16.68 7.03 -16.68
N GLY A 30 15.61 7.60 -17.25
CA GLY A 30 15.58 9.03 -17.60
C GLY A 30 15.42 9.98 -16.40
N VAL A 31 14.88 9.48 -15.27
CA VAL A 31 14.56 10.29 -14.09
C VAL A 31 15.57 10.13 -12.95
N LYS A 32 16.26 8.99 -12.82
CA LYS A 32 17.13 8.70 -11.67
C LYS A 32 18.23 9.73 -11.41
N GLU A 33 18.74 10.38 -12.46
CA GLU A 33 19.82 11.38 -12.34
C GLU A 33 19.30 12.76 -11.89
N LYS A 34 18.00 13.02 -12.03
CA LYS A 34 17.36 14.28 -11.61
C LYS A 34 16.71 14.20 -10.24
N ALA A 35 16.16 13.04 -9.91
CA ALA A 35 15.48 12.83 -8.65
C ALA A 35 16.51 12.75 -7.52
N SER A 36 16.20 13.34 -6.36
CA SER A 36 16.99 13.11 -5.15
C SER A 36 16.78 11.70 -4.60
N TRP A 37 15.57 11.17 -4.78
CA TRP A 37 15.19 9.80 -4.44
C TRP A 37 14.13 9.31 -5.43
N ILE A 38 14.18 8.03 -5.77
CA ILE A 38 13.19 7.37 -6.63
C ILE A 38 12.95 5.94 -6.14
N THR A 39 11.69 5.53 -6.07
CA THR A 39 11.34 4.15 -5.70
C THR A 39 11.55 3.21 -6.88
N PRO A 40 12.18 2.03 -6.69
CA PRO A 40 12.30 1.05 -7.75
C PRO A 40 10.97 0.34 -8.00
N VAL A 41 10.76 -0.10 -9.24
CA VAL A 41 9.68 -1.01 -9.59
C VAL A 41 10.28 -2.20 -10.35
N PRO A 42 10.11 -3.45 -9.86
CA PRO A 42 9.44 -3.84 -8.62
C PRO A 42 10.27 -3.53 -7.36
N GLY A 43 9.65 -3.68 -6.18
CA GLY A 43 10.35 -3.66 -4.89
C GLY A 43 10.28 -2.35 -4.11
N GLY A 44 9.65 -1.30 -4.65
CA GLY A 44 9.42 -0.03 -3.96
C GLY A 44 8.11 -0.02 -3.18
N VAL A 45 7.05 0.55 -3.77
CA VAL A 45 5.78 0.82 -3.04
C VAL A 45 4.99 -0.45 -2.72
N GLY A 46 5.03 -1.47 -3.58
CA GLY A 46 4.25 -2.70 -3.41
C GLY A 46 4.44 -3.41 -2.06
N PRO A 47 5.68 -3.73 -1.62
CA PRO A 47 5.94 -4.30 -0.31
C PRO A 47 5.39 -3.46 0.86
N MET A 48 5.41 -2.14 0.75
CA MET A 48 4.86 -1.25 1.78
C MET A 48 3.35 -1.40 1.93
N THR A 49 2.60 -1.69 0.86
CA THR A 49 1.15 -1.96 0.96
C THR A 49 0.86 -3.16 1.85
N VAL A 50 1.64 -4.24 1.74
CA VAL A 50 1.49 -5.43 2.60
C VAL A 50 1.88 -5.09 4.05
N THR A 51 3.00 -4.39 4.25
CA THR A 51 3.43 -3.94 5.58
C THR A 51 2.34 -3.10 6.25
N MET A 52 1.75 -2.15 5.52
CA MET A 52 0.69 -1.29 6.05
C MET A 52 -0.60 -2.05 6.35
N LEU A 53 -0.92 -3.10 5.60
CA LEU A 53 -2.04 -3.98 5.93
C LEU A 53 -1.83 -4.61 7.31
N ILE A 54 -0.65 -5.20 7.55
CA ILE A 54 -0.32 -5.83 8.83
C ILE A 54 -0.31 -4.81 9.97
N GLU A 55 0.30 -3.64 9.75
CA GLU A 55 0.33 -2.57 10.74
C GLU A 55 -1.08 -2.09 11.10
N ASN A 56 -1.94 -1.89 10.09
CA ASN A 56 -3.33 -1.47 10.31
C ASN A 56 -4.12 -2.55 11.05
N THR A 57 -3.90 -3.84 10.76
CA THR A 57 -4.51 -4.95 11.50
C THR A 57 -4.08 -4.94 12.97
N LEU A 58 -2.78 -4.78 13.24
CA LEU A 58 -2.26 -4.71 14.61
C LEU A 58 -2.86 -3.53 15.38
N ARG A 59 -2.84 -2.33 14.79
CA ARG A 59 -3.43 -1.12 15.38
C ARG A 59 -4.92 -1.29 15.66
N SER A 60 -5.64 -2.00 14.78
CA SER A 60 -7.06 -2.31 14.97
C SER A 60 -7.28 -3.25 16.16
N ALA A 61 -6.44 -4.27 16.32
CA ALA A 61 -6.51 -5.18 17.46
C ALA A 61 -6.19 -4.46 18.78
N GLU A 62 -5.15 -3.62 18.81
CA GLU A 62 -4.81 -2.81 19.99
C GLU A 62 -5.96 -1.88 20.41
N ARG A 63 -6.58 -1.19 19.44
CA ARG A 63 -7.77 -0.35 19.69
C ARG A 63 -8.95 -1.15 20.22
N SER A 64 -9.19 -2.33 19.67
CA SER A 64 -10.27 -3.22 20.14
C SER A 64 -10.04 -3.72 21.57
N LEU A 65 -8.80 -3.82 22.02
CA LEU A 65 -8.46 -4.23 23.39
C LEU A 65 -8.44 -3.05 24.38
N GLN A 66 -8.19 -1.83 23.89
CA GLN A 66 -8.23 -0.60 24.69
C GLN A 66 -9.63 0.00 24.81
N ALA A 67 -10.54 -0.37 23.91
CA ALA A 67 -11.96 -0.08 24.07
C ALA A 67 -12.45 -0.77 25.35
N THR A 68 -12.77 0.02 26.38
CA THR A 68 -13.47 -0.45 27.57
C THR A 68 -14.73 -1.24 27.15
N PRO A 69 -15.13 -2.33 27.84
CA PRO A 69 -16.27 -3.17 27.44
C PRO A 69 -17.67 -2.52 27.48
N ALA A 70 -17.81 -1.19 27.35
CA ALA A 70 -19.04 -0.48 27.67
C ALA A 70 -19.73 0.27 26.53
N ASP A 71 -19.14 0.41 25.33
CA ASP A 71 -19.79 1.19 24.27
C ASP A 71 -20.06 0.34 23.01
N ASP A 72 -21.32 -0.05 22.88
CA ASP A 72 -22.10 -0.21 21.64
C ASP A 72 -21.84 -1.41 20.69
N TYR A 73 -21.59 -2.61 21.23
CA TYR A 73 -21.86 -3.88 20.52
C TYR A 73 -23.32 -4.35 20.67
N GLN A 74 -24.29 -3.44 20.59
CA GLN A 74 -25.68 -3.79 20.30
C GLN A 74 -25.98 -3.30 18.88
N ASP A 75 -26.40 -4.23 18.01
CA ASP A 75 -26.92 -4.05 16.64
C ASP A 75 -26.01 -4.38 15.44
N TRP A 76 -25.03 -5.29 15.59
CA TRP A 76 -24.54 -6.06 14.43
C TRP A 76 -25.16 -7.47 14.43
N GLU A 77 -26.32 -7.63 13.78
CA GLU A 77 -26.79 -8.95 13.38
C GLU A 77 -25.94 -9.47 12.22
N ALA A 78 -24.91 -10.27 12.55
CA ALA A 78 -24.18 -11.02 11.55
C ALA A 78 -25.16 -11.96 10.79
N PRO A 79 -25.15 -11.99 9.44
CA PRO A 79 -25.98 -12.94 8.72
C PRO A 79 -25.50 -14.34 9.08
N VAL A 80 -26.34 -15.09 9.79
CA VAL A 80 -26.09 -16.49 10.07
C VAL A 80 -26.04 -17.21 8.72
N LEU A 81 -24.85 -17.67 8.32
CA LEU A 81 -24.72 -18.64 7.24
C LEU A 81 -25.53 -19.87 7.66
N LYS A 82 -26.75 -19.98 7.14
CA LYS A 82 -27.51 -21.23 7.23
C LYS A 82 -26.75 -22.26 6.43
N ALA A 83 -26.04 -23.13 7.15
CA ALA A 83 -25.50 -24.35 6.59
C ALA A 83 -26.64 -25.13 5.93
N VAL A 84 -26.45 -25.47 4.66
CA VAL A 84 -27.24 -26.48 3.95
C VAL A 84 -26.54 -27.82 4.09
#